data_AF-A0A8J3VQ82-F1
#
_entry.id   AF-A0A8J3VQ82-F1
#
_cell.length_a   1.000
_cell.length_b   1.000
_cell.length_c   1.000
_cell.angle_alpha   90.00
_cell.angle_beta   90.00
_cell.angle_gamma   90.00
#
_symmetry.space_group_name_H-M   'P 1'
#
loop_
_entity.id
_entity.type
_entity.pdbx_description
1 polymer ?
#
loop_
_entity_poly.entity_id
_entity_poly.type
_entity_poly.pdbx_seq_one_letter_code
_entity_poly.pdbx_strand_id
1 'polypeptide(L)'
;MDSSSPAPRDSRGQPRAARDDRQRPSWPGNNMARYRTPDAVCLAVGDLHLWSLLTVHHALNRVGVVATLRMLTVRKVHRAVSACRYFELTGLGDLLSLMPEAAGSAQFADAFDAEYRQRFADGAELIRAAQWKVATAPEDFTVTGV
;
A
#
# COMPACT_ATOMS: atom_id res chain seq x y z
N MET A 1 -49.55 -14.43 3.00
CA MET A 1 -48.33 -15.23 3.25
C MET A 1 -47.16 -14.28 3.08
N ASP A 2 -46.67 -13.74 4.19
CA ASP A 2 -45.66 -12.70 4.22
C ASP A 2 -44.39 -13.30 4.83
N SER A 3 -43.40 -13.58 3.98
CA SER A 3 -42.12 -14.20 4.37
C SER A 3 -41.03 -13.14 4.40
N SER A 4 -40.97 -12.37 5.49
CA SER A 4 -39.84 -11.48 5.77
C SER A 4 -38.78 -12.24 6.58
N SER A 5 -37.71 -12.67 5.91
CA SER A 5 -36.53 -13.25 6.58
C SER A 5 -35.79 -12.18 7.39
N PRO A 6 -35.47 -12.42 8.68
CA PRO A 6 -34.75 -11.46 9.51
C PRO A 6 -33.26 -11.40 9.16
N ALA A 7 -32.70 -10.19 9.18
CA ALA A 7 -31.30 -9.91 8.87
C ALA A 7 -30.31 -10.56 9.88
N PRO A 8 -29.10 -10.95 9.44
CA PRO A 8 -28.10 -11.58 10.30
C PRO A 8 -27.58 -10.62 11.37
N ARG A 9 -27.59 -11.08 12.63
CA ARG A 9 -27.06 -10.40 13.81
C ARG A 9 -25.65 -10.90 14.13
N ASP A 10 -24.83 -10.09 14.79
CA ASP A 10 -23.52 -10.51 15.26
C ASP A 10 -23.57 -11.26 16.61
N SER A 11 -22.40 -11.70 17.10
CA SER A 11 -22.23 -12.48 18.33
C SER A 11 -22.71 -11.78 19.61
N ARG A 12 -23.13 -10.51 19.54
CA ARG A 12 -23.65 -9.71 20.67
C ARG A 12 -25.11 -9.31 20.47
N GLY A 13 -25.79 -9.83 19.44
CA GLY A 13 -27.21 -9.59 19.20
C GLY A 13 -27.53 -8.18 18.68
N GLN A 14 -26.54 -7.40 18.25
CA GLN A 14 -26.78 -6.07 17.71
C GLN A 14 -26.99 -6.10 16.18
N PRO A 15 -27.86 -5.22 15.63
CA PRO A 15 -27.96 -5.03 14.19
C PRO A 15 -26.63 -4.50 13.67
N ARG A 16 -26.03 -5.24 12.74
CA ARG A 16 -24.73 -4.93 12.16
C ARG A 16 -24.84 -3.59 11.42
N ALA A 17 -24.31 -2.52 12.02
CA ALA A 17 -24.26 -1.22 11.38
C ALA A 17 -23.54 -1.36 10.03
N ALA A 18 -24.25 -1.04 8.94
CA ALA A 18 -23.66 -0.94 7.62
C ALA A 18 -22.54 0.11 7.69
N ARG A 19 -21.29 -0.32 7.52
CA ARG A 19 -20.16 0.61 7.43
C ARG A 19 -20.42 1.51 6.24
N ASP A 20 -20.48 2.80 6.50
CA ASP A 20 -20.67 3.85 5.50
C ASP A 20 -19.40 3.91 4.62
N ASP A 21 -19.46 3.24 3.45
CA ASP A 21 -18.39 3.19 2.45
C ASP A 21 -18.10 4.56 1.80
N ARG A 22 -18.79 5.63 2.22
CA ARG A 22 -18.70 6.99 1.65
C ARG A 22 -17.52 7.83 2.17
N GLN A 23 -16.74 7.33 3.13
CA GLN A 23 -15.54 8.02 3.64
C GLN A 23 -14.23 7.44 3.08
N ARG A 24 -14.25 6.80 1.91
CA ARG A 24 -13.00 6.47 1.22
C ARG A 24 -12.37 7.77 0.68
N PRO A 25 -11.12 8.12 1.04
CA PRO A 25 -10.41 9.15 0.32
C PRO A 25 -10.42 8.78 -1.16
N SER A 26 -10.88 9.72 -2.00
CA SER A 26 -10.94 9.57 -3.44
C SER A 26 -9.52 9.53 -3.97
N TRP A 27 -8.98 8.31 -4.08
CA TRP A 27 -7.73 8.04 -4.78
C TRP A 27 -7.82 8.63 -6.20
N PRO A 28 -6.75 9.26 -6.72
CA PRO A 28 -6.71 9.65 -8.13
C PRO A 28 -6.97 8.41 -8.99
N GLY A 29 -8.06 8.41 -9.75
CA GLY A 29 -8.39 7.42 -10.80
C GLY A 29 -8.09 5.97 -10.45
N ASN A 30 -8.93 5.34 -9.62
CA ASN A 30 -8.83 3.93 -9.23
C ASN A 30 -9.05 2.98 -10.43
N ASN A 31 -8.04 2.84 -11.31
CA ASN A 31 -8.00 1.81 -12.33
C ASN A 31 -7.05 0.69 -11.90
N MET A 32 -7.40 0.01 -10.80
CA MET A 32 -6.71 -1.17 -10.27
C MET A 32 -6.51 -2.28 -11.31
N ALA A 33 -7.27 -2.28 -12.42
CA ALA A 33 -7.10 -3.20 -13.54
C ALA A 33 -5.75 -3.04 -14.26
N ARG A 34 -5.14 -1.84 -14.26
CA ARG A 34 -3.82 -1.58 -14.89
C ARG A 34 -2.65 -2.21 -14.13
N TYR A 35 -2.88 -2.68 -12.91
CA TYR A 35 -1.83 -3.12 -11.99
C TYR A 35 -1.84 -4.63 -11.69
N ARG A 36 -2.71 -5.39 -12.38
CA ARG A 36 -2.67 -6.86 -12.39
C ARG A 36 -1.65 -7.29 -13.46
N THR A 37 -0.49 -7.78 -13.01
CA THR A 37 0.60 -8.43 -13.77
C THR A 37 1.38 -7.55 -14.77
N PRO A 38 2.68 -7.23 -14.51
CA PRO A 38 3.48 -6.32 -15.33
C PRO A 38 4.45 -7.02 -16.30
N ASP A 39 4.11 -8.18 -16.88
CA ASP A 39 5.08 -8.86 -17.77
C ASP A 39 5.08 -8.36 -19.21
N ALA A 40 4.28 -7.35 -19.58
CA ALA A 40 4.35 -6.74 -20.93
C ALA A 40 3.81 -5.30 -21.07
N VAL A 41 3.59 -4.56 -19.98
CA VAL A 41 3.14 -3.16 -20.06
C VAL A 41 4.33 -2.26 -19.73
N CYS A 42 4.77 -1.45 -20.70
CA CYS A 42 5.75 -0.40 -20.48
C CYS A 42 5.11 0.65 -19.57
N LEU A 43 5.24 0.47 -18.25
CA LEU A 43 4.79 1.47 -17.29
C LEU A 43 5.74 2.66 -17.33
N ALA A 44 5.19 3.87 -17.21
CA ALA A 44 6.00 5.05 -16.97
C ALA A 44 6.78 4.88 -15.66
N VAL A 45 7.93 5.54 -15.53
CA VAL A 45 8.83 5.35 -14.38
C VAL A 45 8.14 5.68 -13.04
N GLY A 46 7.32 6.72 -13.02
CA GLY A 46 6.50 7.12 -11.88
C GLY A 46 5.46 6.06 -11.51
N ASP A 47 4.80 5.45 -12.50
CA ASP A 47 3.85 4.36 -12.27
C ASP A 47 4.53 3.13 -11.68
N LEU A 48 5.72 2.79 -12.15
CA LEU A 48 6.49 1.64 -11.65
C LEU A 48 6.89 1.83 -10.18
N HIS A 49 7.37 3.03 -9.82
CA HIS A 49 7.71 3.36 -8.44
C HIS A 49 6.47 3.38 -7.55
N LEU A 50 5.38 4.01 -8.00
CA LEU A 50 4.12 4.08 -7.25
C LEU A 50 3.56 2.68 -7.00
N TRP A 51 3.53 1.83 -8.03
CA TRP A 51 3.07 0.45 -7.89
C TRP A 51 3.92 -0.36 -6.90
N SER A 52 5.24 -0.21 -6.95
CA SER A 52 6.16 -0.89 -6.04
C SER A 52 5.92 -0.46 -4.59
N LEU A 53 5.76 0.85 -4.36
CA LEU A 53 5.49 1.42 -3.05
C LEU A 53 4.13 0.95 -2.49
N LEU A 54 3.06 1.05 -3.28
CA LEU A 54 1.71 0.64 -2.89
C LEU A 54 1.63 -0.86 -2.60
N THR A 55 2.35 -1.68 -3.36
CA THR A 55 2.39 -3.14 -3.15
C THR A 55 2.96 -3.48 -1.78
N VAL A 56 4.11 -2.90 -1.41
CA VAL A 56 4.72 -3.14 -0.10
C VAL A 56 3.88 -2.53 1.01
N HIS A 57 3.39 -1.30 0.83
CA HIS A 57 2.53 -0.62 1.80
C HIS A 57 1.28 -1.43 2.12
N HIS A 58 0.60 -1.96 1.09
CA HIS A 58 -0.59 -2.79 1.27
C HIS A 58 -0.28 -4.11 1.99
N ALA A 59 0.83 -4.75 1.66
CA ALA A 59 1.26 -5.98 2.32
C ALA A 59 1.55 -5.74 3.81
N LEU A 60 2.35 -4.71 4.13
CA LEU A 60 2.67 -4.35 5.52
C LEU A 60 1.41 -4.03 6.32
N ASN A 61 0.50 -3.22 5.77
CA ASN A 61 -0.76 -2.87 6.44
C ASN A 61 -1.67 -4.07 6.72
N ARG A 62 -1.58 -5.13 5.90
CA ARG A 62 -2.49 -6.26 5.98
C ARG A 62 -1.94 -7.42 6.80
N VAL A 63 -0.64 -7.72 6.67
CA VAL A 63 -0.04 -8.96 7.19
C VAL A 63 1.24 -8.73 8.00
N GLY A 64 1.74 -7.49 8.10
CA GLY A 64 2.98 -7.18 8.81
C GLY A 64 4.25 -7.62 8.08
N VAL A 65 5.40 -7.30 8.65
CA VAL A 65 6.71 -7.42 7.99
C VAL A 65 7.12 -8.87 7.69
N VAL A 66 6.91 -9.80 8.62
CA VAL A 66 7.31 -11.20 8.47
C VAL A 66 6.57 -11.87 7.31
N ALA A 67 5.24 -11.72 7.26
CA ALA A 67 4.44 -12.30 6.18
C ALA A 67 4.68 -11.56 4.85
N THR A 68 4.90 -10.25 4.89
CA THR A 68 5.24 -9.46 3.70
C THR A 68 6.51 -10.00 3.03
N LEU A 69 7.58 -10.29 3.78
CA LEU A 69 8.82 -10.83 3.22
C LEU A 69 8.71 -12.28 2.73
N ARG A 70 7.73 -13.04 3.21
CA ARG A 70 7.42 -14.37 2.65
C ARG A 70 6.67 -14.28 1.33
N MET A 71 5.84 -13.24 1.16
CA MET A 71 5.03 -13.04 -0.04
C MET A 71 5.76 -12.28 -1.15
N LEU A 72 6.64 -11.36 -0.78
CA LEU A 72 7.36 -10.49 -1.69
C LEU A 72 8.83 -10.89 -1.74
N THR A 73 9.41 -10.89 -2.94
CA THR A 73 10.85 -11.09 -3.08
C THR A 73 11.62 -9.89 -2.53
N VAL A 74 12.83 -10.12 -2.02
CA VAL A 74 13.75 -9.04 -1.55
C VAL A 74 13.95 -7.99 -2.64
N ARG A 75 13.96 -8.40 -3.93
CA ARG A 75 13.99 -7.48 -5.08
C ARG A 75 12.80 -6.52 -5.11
N LYS A 76 11.58 -6.96 -4.77
CA LYS A 76 10.41 -6.07 -4.69
C LYS A 76 10.54 -5.07 -3.54
N VAL A 77 11.09 -5.48 -2.41
CA VAL A 77 11.38 -4.58 -1.28
C VAL A 77 12.40 -3.52 -1.68
N HIS A 78 13.51 -3.90 -2.33
CA HIS A 78 14.47 -2.93 -2.85
C HIS A 78 13.86 -1.94 -3.85
N ARG A 79 12.95 -2.39 -4.72
CA ARG A 79 12.23 -1.48 -5.63
C ARG A 79 11.36 -0.47 -4.86
N ALA A 80 10.72 -0.90 -3.77
CA ALA A 80 9.95 0.00 -2.91
C ALA A 80 10.86 0.99 -2.16
N VAL A 81 12.05 0.57 -1.70
CA VAL A 81 13.05 1.49 -1.12
C VAL A 81 13.51 2.52 -2.16
N SER A 82 13.79 2.10 -3.40
CA SER A 82 14.10 3.03 -4.49
C SER A 82 12.93 3.97 -4.80
N ALA A 83 11.68 3.47 -4.74
CA ALA A 83 10.49 4.30 -4.88
C ALA A 83 10.37 5.33 -3.75
N CYS A 84 10.72 4.99 -2.52
CA CYS A 84 10.75 5.96 -1.42
C CYS A 84 11.72 7.10 -1.72
N ARG A 85 12.91 6.82 -2.27
CA ARG A 85 13.85 7.87 -2.69
C ARG A 85 13.30 8.72 -3.82
N TYR A 86 12.68 8.10 -4.81
CA TYR A 86 12.04 8.80 -5.93
C TYR A 86 10.95 9.78 -5.43
N PHE A 87 10.12 9.36 -4.47
CA PHE A 87 9.07 10.18 -3.85
C PHE A 87 9.55 11.02 -2.65
N GLU A 88 10.84 11.05 -2.34
CA GLU A 88 11.42 11.79 -1.20
C GLU A 88 10.85 11.39 0.18
N LEU A 89 10.39 10.14 0.30
CA LEU A 89 9.88 9.51 1.52
C LEU A 89 11.01 8.89 2.34
N THR A 90 12.01 9.68 2.74
CA THR A 90 13.25 9.18 3.37
C THR A 90 12.96 8.31 4.60
N GLY A 91 12.10 8.78 5.51
CA GLY A 91 11.80 8.04 6.74
C GLY A 91 11.14 6.68 6.50
N LEU A 92 10.29 6.56 5.47
CA LEU A 92 9.74 5.27 5.07
C LEU A 92 10.81 4.41 4.39
N GLY A 93 11.64 4.99 3.52
CA GLY A 93 12.72 4.27 2.85
C GLY A 93 13.73 3.66 3.81
N ASP A 94 14.09 4.39 4.86
CA ASP A 94 14.97 3.92 5.93
C ASP A 94 14.33 2.75 6.68
N LEU A 95 13.07 2.90 7.09
CA LEU A 95 12.33 1.82 7.77
C LEU A 95 12.24 0.57 6.88
N LEU A 96 11.81 0.70 5.61
CA LEU A 96 11.70 -0.43 4.69
C LEU A 96 13.04 -1.16 4.46
N SER A 97 14.17 -0.46 4.56
CA SER A 97 15.49 -1.08 4.43
C SER A 97 15.81 -2.03 5.59
N LEU A 98 15.16 -1.87 6.75
CA LEU A 98 15.32 -2.74 7.92
C LEU A 98 14.46 -4.01 7.85
N MET A 99 13.55 -4.15 6.86
CA MET A 99 12.64 -5.29 6.79
C MET A 99 13.34 -6.66 6.87
N PRO A 100 14.45 -6.94 6.13
CA PRO A 100 15.09 -8.26 6.19
C PRO A 100 15.60 -8.62 7.58
N GLU A 101 16.16 -7.64 8.30
CA GLU A 101 16.63 -7.81 9.67
C GLU A 101 15.46 -7.97 10.65
N ALA A 102 14.44 -7.12 10.52
CA ALA A 102 13.25 -7.16 11.37
C ALA A 102 12.54 -8.52 11.29
N ALA A 103 12.42 -9.11 10.10
CA ALA A 103 11.79 -10.43 9.95
C ALA A 103 12.62 -11.60 10.49
N GLY A 104 13.90 -11.38 10.82
CA GLY A 104 14.77 -12.38 11.44
C GLY A 104 14.48 -12.61 12.93
N SER A 105 13.72 -11.73 13.57
CA SER A 105 13.43 -11.79 15.01
C SER A 105 11.99 -11.37 15.31
N ALA A 106 11.27 -12.15 16.13
CA ALA A 106 9.90 -11.80 16.52
C ALA A 106 9.83 -10.42 17.22
N GLN A 107 10.80 -10.12 18.09
CA GLN A 107 10.84 -8.84 18.80
C GLN A 107 11.05 -7.66 17.85
N PHE A 108 11.95 -7.79 16.87
CA PHE A 108 12.20 -6.72 15.91
C PHE A 108 11.06 -6.59 14.89
N ALA A 109 10.40 -7.70 14.53
CA ALA A 109 9.21 -7.65 13.70
C ALA A 109 8.07 -6.88 14.37
N ASP A 110 7.80 -7.13 15.65
CA ASP A 110 6.76 -6.43 16.40
C ASP A 110 7.06 -4.93 16.52
N ALA A 111 8.32 -4.58 16.81
CA ALA A 111 8.77 -3.19 16.88
C ALA A 111 8.65 -2.48 15.52
N PHE A 112 9.08 -3.13 14.43
CA PHE A 112 8.92 -2.64 13.07
C PHE A 112 7.44 -2.39 12.74
N ASP A 113 6.57 -3.37 12.97
CA ASP A 113 5.15 -3.27 12.62
C ASP A 113 4.43 -2.22 13.47
N ALA A 114 4.87 -1.99 14.71
CA ALA A 114 4.37 -0.91 15.56
C ALA A 114 4.79 0.46 15.00
N GLU A 115 6.08 0.64 14.70
CA GLU A 115 6.60 1.89 14.14
C GLU A 115 5.95 2.22 12.79
N TYR A 116 5.86 1.22 11.91
CA TYR A 116 5.22 1.35 10.62
C TYR A 116 3.75 1.78 10.75
N ARG A 117 3.00 1.13 11.65
CA ARG A 117 1.58 1.47 11.88
C ARG A 117 1.39 2.85 12.46
N GLN A 118 2.28 3.27 13.35
CA GLN A 118 2.20 4.59 13.97
C GLN A 118 2.45 5.72 12.95
N ARG A 119 3.36 5.50 12.00
CA ARG A 119 3.87 6.58 11.13
C ARG A 119 3.27 6.58 9.74
N PHE A 120 2.99 5.41 9.16
CA PHE A 120 2.78 5.27 7.72
C PHE A 120 1.51 4.52 7.33
N ALA A 121 0.81 3.86 8.27
CA ALA A 121 -0.32 3.00 7.93
C ALA A 121 -1.49 3.72 7.27
N ASP A 122 -1.73 4.98 7.63
CA ASP A 122 -2.84 5.78 7.06
C ASP A 122 -2.60 6.18 5.59
N GLY A 123 -1.37 6.05 5.09
CA GLY A 123 -0.97 6.39 3.73
C GLY A 123 -0.96 7.88 3.42
N ALA A 124 -1.16 8.77 4.40
CA ALA A 124 -1.29 10.21 4.15
C ALA A 124 0.00 10.82 3.57
N GLU A 125 1.16 10.38 4.04
CA GLU A 125 2.46 10.82 3.53
C GLU A 125 2.68 10.33 2.08
N LEU A 126 2.32 9.08 1.79
CA LEU A 126 2.45 8.48 0.45
C LEU A 126 1.55 9.22 -0.56
N ILE A 127 0.29 9.50 -0.19
CA ILE A 127 -0.65 10.23 -1.04
C ILE A 127 -0.10 11.62 -1.36
N ARG A 128 0.38 12.34 -0.34
CA ARG A 128 0.92 13.70 -0.50
C ARG A 128 2.16 13.70 -1.40
N ALA A 129 3.08 12.76 -1.20
CA ALA A 129 4.28 12.65 -2.01
C ALA A 129 3.96 12.27 -3.46
N ALA A 130 3.01 11.37 -3.69
CA ALA A 130 2.56 11.01 -5.03
C ALA A 130 1.90 12.20 -5.75
N GLN A 131 0.99 12.91 -5.08
CA GLN A 131 0.33 14.11 -5.63
C GLN A 131 1.34 15.20 -5.97
N TRP A 132 2.30 15.46 -5.07
CA TRP A 132 3.36 16.43 -5.31
C TRP A 132 4.20 16.02 -6.53
N LYS A 133 4.66 14.75 -6.60
CA LYS A 133 5.49 14.28 -7.71
C LYS A 133 4.77 14.33 -9.05
N VAL A 134 3.48 13.97 -9.10
CA VAL A 134 2.64 14.11 -10.30
C VAL A 134 2.53 15.58 -10.74
N ALA A 135 2.43 16.50 -9.79
CA ALA A 135 2.34 17.93 -10.09
C ALA A 135 3.67 18.52 -10.59
N THR A 136 4.81 18.04 -10.09
CA THR A 136 6.14 18.60 -10.41
C THR A 136 6.86 17.91 -11.57
N ALA A 137 6.52 16.65 -11.85
CA ALA A 137 7.11 15.84 -12.92
C ALA A 137 6.05 14.95 -13.61
N PRO A 138 5.02 15.53 -14.24
CA PRO A 138 3.94 14.79 -14.87
C PRO A 138 4.40 13.86 -16.01
N GLU A 139 5.52 14.17 -16.66
CA GLU A 139 6.15 13.36 -17.71
C GLU A 139 6.55 11.97 -17.21
N ASP A 140 6.94 11.83 -15.95
CA ASP A 140 7.33 10.54 -15.35
C ASP A 140 6.15 9.57 -15.23
N PHE A 141 4.92 10.06 -15.35
CA PHE A 141 3.67 9.28 -15.30
C PHE A 141 3.03 9.11 -16.68
N THR A 142 3.71 9.55 -17.74
CA THR A 142 3.22 9.43 -19.11
C THR A 142 4.15 8.51 -19.89
N VAL A 143 3.58 7.50 -20.56
CA VAL A 143 4.36 6.66 -21.47
C VAL A 143 4.58 7.47 -22.76
N THR A 144 5.74 8.09 -22.90
CA THR A 144 6.12 8.75 -24.16
C THR A 144 6.43 7.70 -25.22
N GLY A 145 5.49 7.51 -26.16
CA GLY A 145 5.72 7.02 -27.52
C GLY A 145 6.26 5.59 -27.68
N VAL A 146 5.38 4.70 -28.14
CA VAL A 146 5.72 3.75 -29.21
C VAL A 146 5.46 4.47 -30.53
#